data_AF-A0A317Z459-F1
#
_entry.id   AF-A0A317Z459-F1
#
_cell.length_a   1.000
_cell.length_b   1.000
_cell.length_c   1.000
_cell.angle_alpha   90.00
_cell.angle_beta   90.00
_cell.angle_gamma   90.00
#
_symmetry.space_group_name_H-M   'P 1'
#
loop_
_entity.id
_entity.type
_entity.pdbx_description
1 polymer ?
#
loop_
_entity_poly.entity_id
_entity_poly.type
_entity_poly.pdbx_seq_one_letter_code
_entity_poly.pdbx_strand_id
1 'polypeptide(L)' 'MEKKFGVAAILDEYTIIINAGKSDDVSEGDSLSILSDSTIEIKDPFTDEVLYELKRIKAKLKIVRVFEKVSFCKSK' A
#
# COMPACT_ATOMS: atom_id res chain seq x y z
N MET A 1 -4.41 -16.81 10.68
CA MET A 1 -4.40 -16.16 9.35
C MET A 1 -3.93 -14.73 9.55
N GLU A 2 -2.90 -14.30 8.84
CA GLU A 2 -2.50 -12.89 8.82
C GLU A 2 -3.59 -12.07 8.11
N LYS A 3 -3.94 -10.93 8.69
CA LYS A 3 -4.90 -10.00 8.08
C LYS A 3 -4.24 -9.31 6.89
N LYS A 4 -4.89 -9.33 5.73
CA LYS A 4 -4.44 -8.57 4.56
C LYS A 4 -4.96 -7.15 4.61
N PHE A 5 -4.06 -6.19 4.49
CA PHE A 5 -4.41 -4.78 4.31
C PHE A 5 -4.65 -4.46 2.83
N GLY A 6 -5.61 -3.58 2.58
CA GLY A 6 -6.00 -3.18 1.24
C GLY A 6 -6.89 -1.94 1.26
N VAL A 7 -7.10 -1.39 0.06
CA VAL A 7 -8.00 -0.25 -0.15
C VAL A 7 -9.44 -0.75 -0.06
N ALA A 8 -10.18 -0.25 0.93
CA ALA A 8 -11.59 -0.56 1.14
C ALA A 8 -12.52 0.36 0.32
N ALA A 9 -12.13 1.62 0.13
CA ALA A 9 -12.86 2.59 -0.69
C ALA A 9 -11.96 3.71 -1.22
N ILE A 10 -12.32 4.28 -2.38
CA ILE A 10 -11.74 5.50 -2.94
C ILE A 10 -12.82 6.58 -2.83
N LEU A 11 -12.54 7.66 -2.09
CA LEU A 11 -13.51 8.74 -1.89
C LEU A 11 -13.37 9.82 -2.96
N ASP A 12 -12.12 10.15 -3.28
CA ASP A 12 -11.75 11.13 -4.29
C ASP A 12 -10.33 10.83 -4.80
N GLU A 13 -9.82 11.71 -5.68
CA GLU A 13 -8.50 11.57 -6.31
C GLU A 13 -7.32 11.60 -5.32
N TYR A 14 -7.51 12.15 -4.12
CA TYR A 14 -6.47 12.28 -3.10
C TYR A 14 -6.74 11.48 -1.83
N THR A 15 -7.95 10.93 -1.65
CA THR A 15 -8.40 10.34 -0.39
C THR A 15 -8.92 8.92 -0.58
N ILE A 16 -8.36 7.99 0.19
CA ILE A 16 -8.81 6.60 0.23
C ILE A 16 -9.02 6.11 1.66
N ILE A 17 -9.78 5.02 1.80
CA ILE A 17 -9.97 4.30 3.06
C ILE A 17 -9.30 2.93 2.95
N ILE A 18 -8.55 2.54 3.98
CA ILE A 18 -7.98 1.19 4.11
C ILE A 18 -8.72 0.39 5.18
N ASN A 19 -8.70 -0.94 5.05
CA ASN A 19 -9.30 -1.89 6.01
C ASN A 19 -8.42 -2.14 7.25
N ALA A 20 -7.63 -1.15 7.67
CA ALA A 20 -6.76 -1.20 8.85
C ALA A 20 -7.06 -0.02 9.76
N GLY A 21 -7.15 -0.25 11.08
CA GLY A 21 -7.45 0.76 12.08
C GLY A 21 -6.71 0.54 13.39
N LYS A 22 -7.20 1.10 14.50
CA LYS A 22 -6.57 0.97 15.83
C LYS A 22 -6.33 -0.48 16.23
N SER A 23 -7.26 -1.39 15.91
CA SER A 23 -7.13 -2.81 16.22
C SER A 23 -5.99 -3.50 15.43
N ASP A 24 -5.40 -2.82 14.45
CA ASP A 24 -4.32 -3.29 13.57
C ASP A 24 -3.00 -2.54 13.80
N ASP A 25 -2.90 -1.78 14.89
CA ASP A 25 -1.71 -1.02 15.31
C ASP A 25 -1.22 0.03 14.29
N VAL A 26 -2.15 0.60 13.50
CA VAL A 26 -1.84 1.75 12.64
C VAL A 26 -2.12 3.07 13.33
N SER A 27 -1.26 4.07 13.09
CA SER A 27 -1.30 5.38 13.74
C SER A 27 -1.43 6.53 12.75
N GLU A 28 -2.02 7.63 13.20
CA GLU A 28 -2.02 8.87 12.43
C GLU A 28 -0.57 9.34 12.20
N GLY A 29 -0.26 9.70 10.96
CA GLY A 29 1.10 10.08 10.57
C GLY A 29 1.87 9.00 9.81
N ASP A 30 1.47 7.73 9.94
CA ASP A 30 2.12 6.61 9.26
C ASP A 30 2.09 6.79 7.73
N SER A 31 3.17 6.36 7.09
CA SER A 31 3.29 6.37 5.64
C SER A 31 3.09 4.97 5.09
N LEU A 32 2.26 4.86 4.05
CA LEU A 32 1.91 3.59 3.40
C LEU A 32 2.24 3.65 1.92
N SER A 33 2.53 2.50 1.32
CA SER A 33 2.69 2.36 -0.13
C SER A 33 1.66 1.40 -0.67
N ILE A 34 0.92 1.81 -1.70
CA ILE A 34 0.03 0.93 -2.44
C ILE A 34 0.87 0.19 -3.47
N LEU A 35 0.89 -1.14 -3.41
CA LEU A 35 1.62 -1.98 -4.34
C LEU A 35 0.73 -2.39 -5.52
N SER A 36 1.35 -2.60 -6.68
CA SER A 36 0.69 -3.24 -7.82
C SER A 36 0.60 -4.75 -7.63
N ASP A 37 -0.42 -5.35 -8.25
CA ASP A 37 -0.51 -6.80 -8.40
C ASP A 37 0.48 -7.32 -9.44
N SER A 38 0.87 -6.47 -10.41
CA SER A 38 1.93 -6.77 -11.37
C SER A 38 3.30 -6.72 -10.70
N THR A 39 4.13 -7.71 -11.02
CA THR A 39 5.54 -7.75 -10.65
C THR A 39 6.40 -7.31 -11.83
N ILE A 40 7.50 -6.63 -11.55
CA ILE A 40 8.55 -6.28 -12.52
C ILE A 40 9.71 -7.22 -12.27
N GLU A 41 10.13 -7.95 -13.30
CA GLU A 41 11.34 -8.76 -13.27
C GLU A 41 12.56 -7.86 -13.52
N ILE A 42 13.54 -7.95 -12.63
CA ILE A 42 14.86 -7.38 -12.82
C ILE A 42 15.73 -8.50 -13.37
N LYS A 43 16.21 -8.33 -14.61
CA LYS A 43 17.00 -9.34 -15.31
C LYS A 43 18.46 -8.93 -15.47
N ASP A 44 19.34 -9.91 -15.54
CA ASP A 44 20.73 -9.72 -15.95
C ASP A 44 20.77 -9.34 -17.46
N PRO A 45 21.44 -8.24 -17.85
CA PRO A 45 21.43 -7.76 -19.23
C PRO A 45 22.27 -8.61 -20.19
N PHE A 46 23.09 -9.54 -19.70
CA PHE A 46 23.97 -10.40 -20.50
C PHE A 46 23.49 -11.85 -20.54
N THR A 47 22.83 -12.35 -19.49
CA THR A 47 22.34 -13.75 -19.43
C THR A 47 20.82 -13.88 -19.58
N ASP A 48 20.06 -12.77 -19.52
CA ASP A 48 18.58 -12.74 -19.45
C ASP A 48 18.01 -13.49 -18.22
N GLU A 49 18.86 -13.82 -17.24
CA GLU A 49 18.45 -14.46 -15.99
C GLU A 49 17.65 -13.49 -15.12
N VAL A 50 16.53 -13.95 -14.54
CA VAL A 50 15.74 -13.16 -13.58
C VAL A 50 16.46 -13.12 -12.23
N LEU A 51 16.97 -11.95 -11.86
CA LEU A 51 17.68 -11.72 -10.61
C LEU A 51 16.72 -11.41 -9.45
N TYR A 52 15.61 -10.73 -9.74
CA TYR A 52 14.67 -10.30 -8.72
C TYR A 52 13.27 -9.99 -9.26
N GLU A 53 12.27 -10.05 -8.39
CA GLU A 53 10.88 -9.74 -8.67
C GLU A 53 10.40 -8.61 -7.74
N LEU A 54 10.09 -7.44 -8.31
CA LEU A 54 9.70 -6.26 -7.56
C LEU A 54 8.24 -5.88 -7.82
N LYS A 55 7.44 -5.72 -6.77
CA LYS A 55 6.13 -5.08 -6.89
C LYS A 55 6.28 -3.56 -7.02
N ARG A 56 5.72 -3.00 -8.09
CA ARG A 56 5.76 -1.55 -8.33
C ARG A 56 4.90 -0.83 -7.29
N ILE A 57 5.42 0.27 -6.76
CA ILE A 57 4.64 1.19 -5.92
C ILE A 57 3.75 2.04 -6.84
N LYS A 58 2.43 1.95 -6.66
CA LYS A 58 1.42 2.74 -7.37
C LYS A 58 1.27 4.14 -6.77
N ALA A 59 1.25 4.23 -5.44
CA ALA A 59 1.04 5.49 -4.72
C ALA A 59 1.67 5.43 -3.33
N LYS A 60 2.06 6.60 -2.80
CA LYS A 60 2.47 6.79 -1.41
C LYS A 60 1.42 7.61 -0.68
N LEU A 61 1.01 7.13 0.49
CA LEU A 61 -0.08 7.72 1.26
C LEU A 61 0.38 8.05 2.68
N LYS A 62 -0.33 8.96 3.32
CA LYS A 62 -0.21 9.25 4.75
C LYS A 62 -1.55 9.00 5.44
N ILE A 63 -1.53 8.29 6.55
CA ILE A 63 -2.71 8.13 7.41
C ILE A 63 -3.02 9.48 8.07
N VAL A 64 -4.22 9.99 7.84
CA VAL A 64 -4.68 11.28 8.38
C VAL A 64 -5.71 11.15 9.49
N ARG A 65 -6.46 10.04 9.54
CA ARG A 65 -7.41 9.72 10.62
C ARG A 65 -7.52 8.21 10.81
N VAL A 66 -7.50 7.75 12.06
CA VAL A 66 -7.61 6.33 12.41
C VAL A 66 -8.90 6.05 13.20
N PHE A 67 -9.70 5.10 12.72
CA PHE A 67 -10.86 4.54 13.41
C PHE A 67 -10.55 3.10 13.85
N GLU A 68 -11.50 2.45 14.53
CA GLU A 68 -11.28 1.11 15.11
C GLU A 68 -10.81 0.08 14.08
N LYS A 69 -11.46 0.04 12.91
CA LYS A 69 -11.23 -0.98 11.87
C LYS A 69 -10.80 -0.42 10.51
N VAL A 70 -10.79 0.90 10.36
CA VAL A 70 -10.52 1.59 9.09
C VAL A 70 -9.71 2.86 9.33
N SER A 71 -8.99 3.30 8.31
CA SER A 71 -8.23 4.54 8.36
C SER A 71 -8.37 5.32 7.06
N PHE A 72 -8.41 6.64 7.19
CA PHE A 72 -8.43 7.56 6.06
C PHE A 72 -7.01 7.95 5.73
N CYS A 73 -6.66 7.80 4.45
CA CYS A 73 -5.33 8.07 3.94
C CYS A 73 -5.43 9.14 2.86
N LYS A 74 -4.44 10.02 2.80
CA LYS A 74 -4.28 10.98 1.71
C LYS A 74 -3.01 10.71 0.92
N SER A 75 -3.05 10.98 -0.39
CA SER A 75 -1.83 11.02 -1.20
C SER A 75 -0.84 12.02 -0.62
N LYS A 76 0.43 11.62 -0.58
CA LYS A 76 1.54 12.56 -0.45
C LYS A 76 1.76 13.30 -1.77
#